data_AF-A0A286GM25-F1
#
_entry.id   AF-A0A286GM25-F1
#
_cell.length_a   1.000
_cell.length_b   1.000
_cell.length_c   1.000
_cell.angle_alpha   90.00
_cell.angle_beta   90.00
_cell.angle_gamma   90.00
#
_symmetry.space_group_name_H-M   'P 1'
#
loop_
_entity.id
_entity.type
_entity.pdbx_description
1 polymer ?
#
loop_
_entity_poly.entity_id
_entity_poly.type
_entity_poly.pdbx_seq_one_letter_code
_entity_poly.pdbx_strand_id
1 'polypeptide(L)'
;MIYDTNMLIAHVRRKELPPIKTILSIITIGELEAFALKSDWGIQKLDFMLDMISRYPSIDVTRGLVRYYAEVDAFSQGKLKTAPLNSSARNMGKNDIWIAATALYLDMELHTTDNDFDHLPTIGLRLVKH
;
A
#
# COMPACT_ATOMS: atom_id res chain seq x y z
N MET A 1 -8.88 -3.30 -5.88
CA MET A 1 -8.05 -2.10 -5.66
C MET A 1 -7.29 -2.29 -4.36
N ILE A 2 -6.02 -1.91 -4.36
CA ILE A 2 -5.16 -1.86 -3.17
C ILE A 2 -5.11 -0.40 -2.73
N TYR A 3 -5.20 -0.16 -1.43
CA TYR A 3 -5.11 1.16 -0.83
C TYR A 3 -3.81 1.22 -0.04
N ASP A 4 -3.12 2.34 -0.11
CA ASP A 4 -2.06 2.62 0.87
C ASP A 4 -2.64 2.80 2.28
N THR A 5 -1.76 2.87 3.27
CA THR A 5 -2.16 2.99 4.67
C THR A 5 -2.86 4.32 4.95
N ASN A 6 -2.40 5.41 4.33
CA ASN A 6 -2.97 6.74 4.55
C ASN A 6 -4.42 6.85 4.09
N MET A 7 -4.77 6.23 2.97
CA MET A 7 -6.14 6.15 2.47
C MET A 7 -7.04 5.32 3.41
N LEU A 8 -6.56 4.19 3.94
CA LEU A 8 -7.33 3.40 4.92
C LEU A 8 -7.51 4.11 6.26
N ILE A 9 -6.49 4.85 6.72
CA ILE A 9 -6.61 5.71 7.91
C ILE A 9 -7.71 6.76 7.68
N ALA A 10 -7.79 7.35 6.48
CA ALA A 10 -8.85 8.31 6.15
C ALA A 10 -10.25 7.68 6.23
N HIS A 11 -10.42 6.46 5.71
CA HIS A 11 -11.67 5.69 5.83
C HIS A 11 -12.07 5.47 7.30
N VAL A 12 -11.13 5.03 8.15
CA VAL A 12 -11.41 4.85 9.59
C VAL A 12 -11.77 6.17 10.27
N ARG A 13 -11.08 7.28 9.94
CA ARG A 13 -11.38 8.60 10.51
C ARG A 13 -12.78 9.10 10.14
N ARG A 14 -13.22 8.83 8.91
CA ARG A 14 -14.56 9.21 8.41
C ARG A 14 -15.65 8.22 8.81
N LYS A 15 -15.29 7.05 9.35
CA LYS A 15 -16.21 5.92 9.60
C LYS A 15 -16.93 5.49 8.32
N GLU A 16 -16.20 5.49 7.21
CA GLU A 16 -16.69 5.12 5.88
C GLU A 16 -15.92 3.90 5.39
N LEU A 17 -16.64 2.86 4.94
CA LEU A 17 -15.99 1.68 4.38
C LEU A 17 -15.32 2.02 3.04
N PRO A 18 -14.15 1.43 2.72
CA PRO A 18 -13.58 1.53 1.39
C PRO A 18 -14.48 0.83 0.35
N PRO A 19 -14.22 0.98 -0.96
CA PRO A 19 -15.05 0.31 -1.97
C PRO A 19 -15.02 -1.21 -1.82
N ILE A 20 -16.13 -1.88 -2.16
CA ILE A 20 -16.33 -3.33 -1.98
C ILE A 20 -15.23 -4.19 -2.63
N LYS A 21 -14.62 -3.73 -3.73
CA LYS A 21 -13.55 -4.44 -4.46
C LYS A 21 -12.15 -4.23 -3.86
N THR A 22 -12.06 -3.73 -2.63
CA THR A 22 -10.79 -3.50 -1.93
C THR A 22 -10.20 -4.84 -1.46
N ILE A 23 -8.88 -4.98 -1.62
CA ILE A 23 -8.09 -6.06 -1.04
C ILE A 23 -7.07 -5.40 -0.12
N LEU A 24 -6.93 -5.93 1.09
CA LEU A 24 -6.02 -5.39 2.10
C LEU A 24 -4.68 -6.13 2.05
N SER A 25 -3.57 -5.41 1.93
CA SER A 25 -2.26 -6.01 2.20
C SER A 25 -2.11 -6.21 3.71
N ILE A 26 -1.53 -7.35 4.14
CA ILE A 26 -1.20 -7.57 5.55
C ILE A 26 -0.26 -6.48 6.10
N ILE A 27 0.54 -5.86 5.22
CA ILE A 27 1.42 -4.74 5.58
C ILE A 27 0.58 -3.52 5.97
N THR A 28 -0.41 -3.16 5.16
CA THR A 28 -1.32 -2.06 5.44
C THR A 28 -2.13 -2.30 6.72
N ILE A 29 -2.57 -3.54 6.96
CA ILE A 29 -3.24 -3.93 8.21
C ILE A 29 -2.31 -3.69 9.41
N GLY A 30 -1.06 -4.17 9.33
CA GLY A 30 -0.07 -3.97 10.39
C GLY A 30 0.25 -2.50 10.65
N GLU A 31 0.37 -1.68 9.60
CA GLU A 31 0.57 -0.23 9.77
C GLU A 31 -0.65 0.46 10.38
N LEU A 32 -1.86 0.05 10.01
CA LEU A 32 -3.10 0.60 10.55
C LEU A 32 -3.24 0.29 12.04
N GLU A 33 -2.99 -0.95 12.47
CA GLU A 33 -2.98 -1.34 13.88
C GLU A 33 -1.88 -0.61 14.65
N ALA A 34 -0.67 -0.53 14.11
CA ALA A 34 0.43 0.21 14.72
C ALA A 34 0.10 1.70 14.86
N PHE A 35 -0.58 2.29 13.87
CA PHE A 35 -1.05 3.68 13.94
C PHE A 35 -2.12 3.87 15.01
N ALA A 36 -3.08 2.94 15.12
CA ALA A 36 -4.13 2.96 16.14
C ALA A 36 -3.54 2.93 17.56
N LEU A 37 -2.54 2.06 17.80
CA LEU A 37 -1.83 1.96 19.08
C LEU A 37 -1.08 3.24 19.44
N LYS A 38 -0.40 3.86 18.46
CA LYS A 38 0.37 5.10 18.66
C LYS A 38 -0.51 6.34 18.84
N SER A 39 -1.69 6.35 18.23
CA SER A 39 -2.56 7.52 18.14
C SER A 39 -3.68 7.55 19.20
N ASP A 40 -3.65 6.62 20.17
CA ASP A 40 -4.65 6.47 21.22
C ASP A 40 -6.09 6.49 20.67
N TRP A 41 -6.34 5.67 19.64
CA TRP A 41 -7.68 5.58 19.07
C TRP A 41 -8.66 5.03 20.10
N GLY A 42 -9.63 5.88 20.48
CA GLY A 42 -10.74 5.46 21.32
C GLY A 42 -11.56 4.32 20.71
N ILE A 43 -12.26 3.58 21.58
CA ILE A 43 -12.97 2.33 21.28
C ILE A 43 -13.77 2.39 19.97
N GLN A 44 -14.51 3.47 19.70
CA GLN A 44 -15.31 3.59 18.48
C GLN A 44 -14.51 3.50 17.18
N LYS A 45 -13.30 4.06 17.12
CA LYS A 45 -12.44 3.99 15.92
C LYS A 45 -11.79 2.62 15.81
N LEU A 46 -11.40 2.05 16.95
CA LEU A 46 -10.82 0.71 17.01
C LEU A 46 -11.82 -0.35 16.54
N ASP A 47 -13.06 -0.31 17.04
CA ASP A 47 -14.13 -1.22 16.65
C ASP A 47 -14.45 -1.10 15.15
N PHE A 48 -14.53 0.13 14.63
CA PHE A 48 -14.73 0.35 13.20
C PHE A 48 -13.57 -0.19 12.36
N MET A 49 -12.32 0.02 12.79
CA MET A 49 -11.13 -0.50 12.11
C MET A 49 -11.16 -2.03 12.05
N LEU A 50 -11.43 -2.70 13.17
CA LEU A 50 -11.49 -4.16 13.25
C LEU A 50 -12.65 -4.73 12.42
N ASP A 51 -13.83 -4.12 12.49
CA ASP A 51 -14.98 -4.48 11.65
C ASP A 51 -14.66 -4.31 10.17
N MET A 52 -14.04 -3.19 9.77
CA MET A 52 -13.57 -2.97 8.41
C MET A 52 -12.60 -4.07 7.97
N ILE A 53 -11.53 -4.35 8.74
CA ILE A 53 -10.53 -5.37 8.40
C ILE A 53 -11.21 -6.74 8.20
N SER A 54 -12.18 -7.09 9.05
CA SER A 54 -12.88 -8.39 8.97
C SER A 54 -13.75 -8.57 7.72
N ARG A 55 -14.11 -7.47 7.04
CA ARG A 55 -15.03 -7.49 5.88
C ARG A 55 -14.32 -7.63 4.54
N TYR A 56 -13.03 -7.30 4.47
CA TYR A 56 -12.29 -7.30 3.22
C TYR A 56 -11.32 -8.48 3.16
N PRO A 57 -11.15 -9.10 1.98
CA PRO A 57 -10.10 -10.11 1.81
C PRO A 57 -8.73 -9.46 2.04
N SER A 58 -7.88 -10.16 2.80
CA SER A 58 -6.48 -9.79 2.99
C SER A 58 -5.56 -10.68 2.16
N ILE A 59 -4.38 -10.16 1.83
CA ILE A 59 -3.30 -10.90 1.20
C ILE A 59 -2.03 -10.85 2.06
N ASP A 60 -1.48 -12.05 2.31
CA ASP A 60 -0.23 -12.22 3.03
C ASP A 60 0.99 -12.02 2.11
N VAL A 61 2.15 -11.76 2.72
CA VAL A 61 3.41 -11.78 2.00
C VAL A 61 3.75 -13.23 1.64
N THR A 62 3.74 -13.52 0.35
CA THR A 62 4.13 -14.83 -0.20
C THR A 62 5.48 -14.74 -0.91
N ARG A 63 6.09 -15.90 -1.18
CA ARG A 63 7.31 -15.99 -1.99
C ARG A 63 7.16 -15.34 -3.38
N GLY A 64 5.94 -15.33 -3.94
CA GLY A 64 5.66 -14.70 -5.24
C GLY A 64 5.85 -13.18 -5.24
N LEU A 65 5.58 -12.51 -4.12
CA LEU A 65 5.73 -11.05 -4.00
C LEU A 65 7.20 -10.60 -3.94
N VAL A 66 8.12 -11.47 -3.51
CA VAL A 66 9.54 -11.13 -3.28
C VAL A 66 10.19 -10.57 -4.55
N ARG A 67 9.86 -11.12 -5.72
CA ARG A 67 10.36 -10.60 -7.00
C ARG A 67 9.92 -9.16 -7.23
N TYR A 68 8.63 -8.87 -7.03
CA TYR A 68 8.06 -7.54 -7.23
C TYR A 68 8.62 -6.53 -6.24
N TYR A 69 8.82 -6.94 -4.98
CA TYR A 69 9.51 -6.12 -3.98
C TYR A 69 10.92 -5.72 -4.44
N ALA A 70 11.72 -6.70 -4.88
CA ALA A 70 13.09 -6.46 -5.32
C ALA A 70 13.14 -5.57 -6.56
N GLU A 71 12.19 -5.74 -7.49
CA GLU A 71 12.05 -4.93 -8.69
C GLU A 71 11.70 -3.48 -8.35
N VAL A 72 10.71 -3.26 -7.48
CA VAL A 72 10.33 -1.91 -6.99
C VAL A 72 11.51 -1.24 -6.28
N ASP A 73 12.18 -1.90 -5.34
CA ASP A 73 13.32 -1.31 -4.62
C ASP A 73 14.48 -0.95 -5.58
N ALA A 74 14.86 -1.89 -6.47
CA ALA A 74 15.93 -1.65 -7.44
C ALA A 74 15.58 -0.51 -8.42
N PHE A 75 14.33 -0.45 -8.89
CA PHE A 75 13.85 0.61 -9.78
C PHE A 75 13.83 1.97 -9.07
N SER A 76 13.26 2.05 -7.88
CA SER A 76 13.21 3.26 -7.06
C SER A 76 14.62 3.80 -6.76
N GLN A 77 15.61 2.92 -6.60
CA GLN A 77 17.00 3.31 -6.38
C GLN A 77 17.75 3.65 -7.68
N GLY A 78 17.11 3.60 -8.85
CA GLY A 78 17.74 3.83 -10.16
C GLY A 78 18.77 2.76 -10.56
N LYS A 79 18.69 1.57 -9.94
CA LYS A 79 19.65 0.46 -10.12
C LYS A 79 19.10 -0.67 -10.99
N LEU A 80 17.84 -0.58 -11.42
CA LEU A 80 17.23 -1.55 -12.31
C LEU A 80 17.68 -1.31 -13.77
N LYS A 81 18.59 -2.14 -14.27
CA LYS A 81 19.17 -1.98 -15.62
C LYS A 81 18.14 -2.05 -16.75
N THR A 82 17.09 -2.83 -16.56
CA THR A 82 16.02 -3.04 -17.56
C THR A 82 15.03 -1.89 -17.64
N ALA A 83 14.98 -1.03 -16.61
CA ALA A 83 14.10 0.12 -16.55
C ALA A 83 14.84 1.28 -15.85
N PRO A 84 15.58 2.12 -16.59
CA PRO A 84 16.31 3.22 -15.99
C PRO A 84 15.34 4.26 -15.42
N LEU A 85 15.66 4.74 -14.22
CA LEU A 85 14.95 5.87 -13.61
C LEU A 85 15.51 7.17 -14.20
N ASN A 86 14.65 7.97 -14.84
CA ASN A 86 15.04 9.25 -15.46
C ASN A 86 15.19 10.40 -14.45
N SER A 87 15.39 10.08 -13.17
CA SER A 87 15.51 11.03 -12.07
C SER A 87 16.53 10.54 -11.04
N SER A 88 16.79 11.34 -10.01
CA SER A 88 17.51 10.85 -8.82
C SER A 88 16.78 9.67 -8.18
N ALA A 89 17.52 8.88 -7.40
CA ALA A 89 16.94 7.82 -6.58
C ALA A 89 15.77 8.34 -5.73
N ARG A 90 14.71 7.53 -5.64
CA ARG A 90 13.53 7.75 -4.82
C ARG A 90 13.62 6.82 -3.62
N ASN A 91 13.80 7.40 -2.44
CA ASN A 91 13.72 6.65 -1.20
C ASN A 91 12.24 6.41 -0.90
N MET A 92 11.88 5.14 -0.69
CA MET A 92 10.54 4.73 -0.31
C MET A 92 10.57 4.08 1.06
N GLY A 93 9.47 4.20 1.82
CA GLY A 93 9.27 3.42 3.02
C GLY A 93 9.28 1.93 2.69
N LYS A 94 9.82 1.10 3.58
CA LYS A 94 9.90 -0.35 3.33
C LYS A 94 8.52 -1.00 3.23
N ASN A 95 7.52 -0.44 3.93
CA ASN A 95 6.14 -0.86 3.82
C ASN A 95 5.52 -0.44 2.48
N ASP A 96 5.79 0.78 2.01
CA ASP A 96 5.33 1.26 0.70
C ASP A 96 5.82 0.38 -0.45
N ILE A 97 7.07 -0.09 -0.39
CA ILE A 97 7.60 -1.02 -1.39
C ILE A 97 6.79 -2.33 -1.39
N TRP A 98 6.46 -2.88 -0.22
CA TRP A 98 5.61 -4.08 -0.16
C TRP A 98 4.18 -3.83 -0.64
N ILE A 99 3.60 -2.68 -0.35
CA ILE A 99 2.26 -2.29 -0.80
C ILE A 99 2.25 -2.17 -2.34
N ALA A 100 3.22 -1.48 -2.92
CA ALA A 100 3.39 -1.39 -4.37
C ALA A 100 3.64 -2.77 -5.01
N ALA A 101 4.48 -3.60 -4.40
CA ALA A 101 4.74 -4.96 -4.85
C ALA A 101 3.46 -5.83 -4.81
N THR A 102 2.61 -5.64 -3.81
CA THR A 102 1.31 -6.34 -3.70
C THR A 102 0.39 -5.95 -4.86
N ALA A 103 0.30 -4.65 -5.17
CA ALA A 103 -0.52 -4.16 -6.28
C ALA A 103 -0.01 -4.67 -7.64
N LEU A 104 1.30 -4.68 -7.87
CA LEU A 104 1.91 -5.27 -9.07
C LEU A 104 1.67 -6.78 -9.16
N TYR A 105 1.87 -7.51 -8.06
CA TYR A 105 1.71 -8.97 -8.02
C TYR A 105 0.29 -9.41 -8.37
N LEU A 106 -0.71 -8.68 -7.89
CA LEU A 106 -2.12 -8.96 -8.16
C LEU A 106 -2.64 -8.35 -9.47
N ASP A 107 -1.79 -7.60 -10.18
CA ASP A 107 -2.19 -6.77 -11.31
C ASP A 107 -3.44 -5.93 -10.95
N MET A 108 -3.32 -5.08 -9.92
CA MET A 108 -4.39 -4.24 -9.40
C MET A 108 -3.97 -2.78 -9.32
N GLU A 109 -4.97 -1.89 -9.29
CA GLU A 109 -4.76 -0.47 -9.03
C GLU A 109 -4.31 -0.22 -7.58
N LEU A 110 -3.29 0.62 -7.40
CA LEU A 110 -2.90 1.20 -6.11
C LEU A 110 -3.48 2.61 -5.98
N HIS A 111 -4.24 2.83 -4.92
CA HIS A 111 -4.86 4.11 -4.57
C HIS A 111 -4.07 4.78 -3.44
N THR A 112 -3.64 6.03 -3.66
CA THR A 112 -2.80 6.77 -2.71
C THR A 112 -3.02 8.28 -2.84
N THR A 113 -2.73 9.01 -1.76
CA THR A 113 -2.56 10.48 -1.79
C THR A 113 -1.08 10.88 -1.86
N ASP A 114 -0.16 9.95 -1.64
CA ASP A 114 1.26 10.21 -1.45
C ASP A 114 2.01 10.18 -2.78
N ASN A 115 3.04 11.02 -2.90
CA ASN A 115 3.86 11.13 -4.11
C ASN A 115 4.97 10.07 -4.21
N ASP A 116 5.10 9.22 -3.19
CA ASP A 116 6.17 8.21 -3.10
C ASP A 116 6.03 7.11 -4.17
N PHE A 117 4.85 6.97 -4.77
CA PHE A 117 4.56 5.97 -5.79
C PHE A 117 4.62 6.51 -7.23
N ASP A 118 4.81 7.83 -7.42
CA ASP A 118 4.60 8.52 -8.70
C ASP A 118 5.48 8.02 -9.85
N HIS A 119 6.67 7.47 -9.54
CA HIS A 119 7.59 6.94 -10.55
C HIS A 119 7.28 5.51 -10.98
N LEU A 120 6.51 4.76 -10.17
CA LEU A 120 6.27 3.33 -10.37
C LEU A 120 5.36 2.95 -11.56
N PRO A 121 4.52 3.83 -12.15
CA PRO A 121 3.85 3.52 -13.42
C PRO A 121 4.81 3.11 -14.54
N THR A 122 6.07 3.56 -14.50
CA THR A 122 7.12 3.18 -15.43
C THR A 122 7.39 1.67 -15.46
N ILE A 123 7.20 0.97 -14.33
CA ILE A 123 7.37 -0.48 -14.21
C ILE A 123 6.03 -1.23 -14.18
N GLY A 124 4.94 -0.58 -14.63
CA GLY A 124 3.63 -1.21 -14.80
C GLY A 124 2.67 -1.06 -13.63
N LEU A 125 3.01 -0.30 -12.58
CA LEU A 125 2.07 -0.05 -11.49
C LEU A 125 0.90 0.82 -11.96
N ARG A 126 -0.33 0.32 -11.84
CA ARG A 126 -1.53 1.12 -12.11
C ARG A 126 -1.82 2.01 -10.91
N LEU A 127 -1.40 3.27 -10.98
CA LEU A 127 -1.53 4.23 -9.87
C LEU A 127 -2.76 5.12 -10.05
N VAL A 128 -3.54 5.29 -8.98
CA VAL A 128 -4.69 6.21 -8.90
C VAL A 128 -4.47 7.20 -7.76
N LYS A 129 -4.43 8.49 -8.09
CA LYS A 129 -4.19 9.60 -7.14
C LYS A 129 -5.50 10.24 -6.70
N HIS A 130 -5.62 10.59 -5.42
CA HIS A 130 -6.79 11.22 -4.78
C HIS A 130 -6.44 12.58 -4.17
#